data_AF-A0A6I6JF29-F1
#
_entry.id   AF-A0A6I6JF29-F1
#
_cell.length_a   1.000
_cell.length_b   1.000
_cell.length_c   1.000
_cell.angle_alpha   90.00
_cell.angle_beta   90.00
_cell.angle_gamma   90.00
#
_symmetry.space_group_name_H-M   'P 1'
#
loop_
_entity.id
_entity.type
_entity.pdbx_description
1 polymer ?
#
loop_
_entity_poly.entity_id
_entity_poly.type
_entity_poly.pdbx_seq_one_letter_code
_entity_poly.pdbx_strand_id
1 'polypeptide(L)' 'MERNPLELHRAYKRVFATPDGETIMKDLEKRGCFLGSTFSAEPGRTLVNEGRRSLVLHVKHMCDETNFIQKEN' A
#
# COMPACT_ATOMS: atom_id res chain seq x y z
N MET A 1 -6.19 -3.36 -22.05
CA MET A 1 -5.05 -2.43 -22.18
C MET A 1 -4.46 -2.23 -20.80
N GLU A 2 -3.16 -2.43 -20.67
CA GLU A 2 -2.43 -2.11 -19.44
C GLU A 2 -2.40 -0.58 -19.26
N ARG A 3 -2.78 -0.07 -18.09
CA ARG A 3 -2.76 1.38 -17.80
C ARG A 3 -1.31 1.82 -17.58
N ASN A 4 -0.97 3.02 -18.04
CA ASN A 4 0.33 3.62 -17.75
C ASN A 4 0.54 3.68 -16.22
N PRO A 5 1.73 3.31 -15.69
CA PRO A 5 2.04 3.38 -14.26
C PRO A 5 1.67 4.72 -13.59
N LEU A 6 1.86 5.85 -14.29
CA LEU A 6 1.49 7.18 -13.80
C LEU A 6 -0.03 7.35 -13.68
N GLU A 7 -0.80 6.81 -14.62
CA GLU A 7 -2.26 6.84 -14.55
C GLU A 7 -2.79 5.96 -13.42
N LEU A 8 -2.14 4.82 -13.18
CA LEU A 8 -2.47 3.93 -12.07
C LEU A 8 -2.17 4.62 -10.73
N HIS A 9 -1.00 5.22 -10.57
CA HIS A 9 -0.65 6.05 -9.41
C HIS A 9 -1.70 7.13 -9.13
N ARG A 10 -2.07 7.91 -10.17
CA ARG A 10 -3.11 8.94 -10.06
C ARG A 10 -4.46 8.37 -9.63
N ALA A 11 -4.80 7.15 -10.06
CA ALA A 11 -6.03 6.48 -9.65
C ALA A 11 -6.00 6.09 -8.17
N TYR A 12 -4.91 5.48 -7.69
CA TYR A 12 -4.73 5.17 -6.27
C TYR A 12 -4.86 6.44 -5.41
N LYS A 13 -4.13 7.51 -5.76
CA LYS A 13 -4.21 8.79 -5.05
C LYS A 13 -5.64 9.33 -4.97
N ARG A 14 -6.36 9.39 -6.10
CA ARG A 14 -7.73 9.93 -6.10
C ARG A 14 -8.67 9.14 -5.20
N VAL A 15 -8.57 7.81 -5.19
CA VAL A 15 -9.44 6.96 -4.36
C VAL A 15 -9.09 7.12 -2.88
N PHE A 16 -7.82 7.04 -2.52
CA PHE A 16 -7.39 7.08 -1.12
C PHE A 16 -7.34 8.49 -0.51
N ALA A 17 -7.54 9.54 -1.31
CA ALA A 17 -7.77 10.91 -0.84
C ALA A 17 -9.22 11.21 -0.43
N THR A 18 -10.12 10.23 -0.52
CA THR A 18 -11.51 10.36 -0.04
C THR A 18 -11.62 9.95 1.43
N PRO A 19 -12.62 10.43 2.19
CA PRO A 19 -12.83 10.02 3.58
C PRO A 19 -13.00 8.49 3.76
N ASP A 20 -13.70 7.84 2.83
CA ASP A 20 -13.85 6.38 2.83
C ASP A 20 -12.54 5.69 2.48
N GLY A 21 -11.77 6.25 1.54
CA GLY A 21 -10.43 5.79 1.19
C GLY A 21 -9.48 5.81 2.40
N GLU A 22 -9.49 6.89 3.18
CA GLU A 22 -8.71 6.97 4.43
C GLU A 22 -9.14 5.93 5.46
N THR A 23 -10.46 5.72 5.61
CA THR A 23 -11.02 4.68 6.48
C THR A 23 -10.52 3.29 6.07
N ILE A 24 -10.58 2.98 4.77
CA ILE A 24 -10.10 1.71 4.23
C ILE A 24 -8.59 1.57 4.43
N MET A 25 -7.79 2.63 4.20
CA MET A 25 -6.35 2.59 4.41
C MET A 25 -6.00 2.23 5.86
N LYS A 26 -6.69 2.81 6.85
CA LYS A 26 -6.49 2.49 8.28
C LYS A 26 -6.80 1.02 8.58
N ASP A 27 -7.85 0.45 8.00
CA ASP A 27 -8.17 -0.98 8.15
C ASP A 27 -7.09 -1.87 7.51
N LEU A 28 -6.63 -1.51 6.31
CA LEU A 28 -5.55 -2.21 5.61
C LEU A 28 -4.24 -2.19 6.43
N GLU A 29 -3.85 -1.04 6.96
CA GLU A 29 -2.66 -0.90 7.80
C GLU A 29 -2.71 -1.80 9.04
N LYS A 30 -3.88 -1.90 9.68
CA LYS A 30 -4.10 -2.78 10.83
C LYS A 30 -3.97 -4.26 10.44
N ARG A 31 -4.55 -4.66 9.31
CA ARG A 31 -4.51 -6.06 8.81
C ARG A 31 -3.14 -6.47 8.28
N GLY A 32 -2.38 -5.53 7.74
CA GLY A 32 -1.06 -5.74 7.16
C GLY A 32 0.09 -5.57 8.13
N CYS A 33 -0.16 -5.46 9.44
CA CYS A 33 0.90 -5.26 10.44
C CYS A 33 1.81 -4.07 10.09
N PHE A 34 1.26 -2.98 9.53
CA PHE A 34 2.08 -1.90 8.95
C PHE A 34 3.04 -1.27 9.97
N LEU A 35 2.57 -1.02 11.20
CA LEU A 35 3.37 -0.54 12.33
C LEU A 35 3.70 -1.64 13.36
N GLY A 36 3.34 -2.89 13.07
CA GLY A 36 3.45 -4.01 14.00
C GLY A 36 4.47 -5.06 13.54
N SER A 37 4.83 -5.97 14.44
CA SER A 37 5.60 -7.14 14.05
C SER A 37 4.73 -8.08 13.20
N THR A 38 5.31 -8.60 12.13
CA THR A 38 4.76 -9.67 11.29
C THR A 38 5.05 -11.05 11.85
N PHE A 39 5.99 -11.16 12.81
CA PHE A 39 6.41 -12.42 13.37
C PHE A 39 5.27 -13.14 14.09
N SER A 40 5.18 -14.45 13.86
CA SER A 40 4.36 -15.38 14.62
C SER A 40 5.13 -16.69 14.81
N ALA A 41 4.95 -17.31 15.97
CA ALA A 41 5.46 -18.65 16.25
C ALA A 41 4.69 -19.75 15.48
N GLU A 42 3.50 -19.43 14.96
CA GLU A 42 2.74 -20.35 14.11
C GLU A 42 3.45 -20.53 12.75
N PRO A 43 3.75 -21.77 12.33
CA PRO A 43 4.40 -22.03 11.05
C PRO A 43 3.67 -21.38 9.88
N GLY A 44 4.42 -20.69 9.01
CA GLY A 44 3.89 -20.01 7.81
C GLY A 44 3.14 -18.70 8.08
N ARG A 45 2.72 -18.41 9.32
CA ARG A 45 1.96 -17.20 9.64
C ARG A 45 2.76 -15.91 9.43
N THR A 46 4.06 -15.94 9.72
CA THR A 46 4.97 -14.82 9.41
C THR A 46 4.97 -14.50 7.91
N LEU A 47 5.03 -15.51 7.04
CA LEU A 47 5.03 -15.31 5.58
C LEU A 47 3.72 -14.68 5.09
N VAL A 48 2.58 -15.13 5.64
CA VAL A 48 1.27 -14.54 5.33
C VAL A 48 1.19 -13.09 5.77
N ASN A 49 1.67 -12.78 6.98
CA ASN A 49 1.69 -11.41 7.51
C ASN A 49 2.59 -10.50 6.65
N GLU A 50 3.76 -10.98 6.23
CA GLU A 50 4.65 -10.25 5.32
C GLU A 50 4.02 -10.01 3.95
N GLY A 51 3.31 -10.99 3.40
CA GLY A 51 2.57 -10.82 2.14
C GLY A 51 1.50 -9.73 2.24
N ARG A 52 0.75 -9.70 3.35
CA ARG A 52 -0.22 -8.63 3.62
C ARG A 52 0.45 -7.27 3.79
N ARG A 53 1.58 -7.21 4.51
CA ARG A 53 2.35 -5.97 4.69
C ARG A 53 2.86 -5.42 3.37
N SER A 54 3.37 -6.30 2.50
CA SER A 54 3.83 -5.93 1.16
C SER A 54 2.73 -5.28 0.33
N LEU A 55 1.49 -5.81 0.38
CA LEU A 55 0.35 -5.19 -0.31
C LEU A 55 0.03 -3.80 0.25
N VAL A 56 0.02 -3.61 1.57
CA VAL A 56 -0.22 -2.28 2.16
C VAL A 56 0.87 -1.30 1.75
N LEU A 57 2.13 -1.72 1.81
CA LEU A 57 3.28 -0.91 1.38
C LEU A 57 3.16 -0.52 -0.09
N HIS A 58 2.70 -1.44 -0.96
CA HIS A 58 2.45 -1.12 -2.35
C HIS A 58 1.37 -0.04 -2.51
N VAL A 59 0.23 -0.15 -1.81
CA VAL A 59 -0.81 0.89 -1.87
C VAL A 59 -0.28 2.24 -1.40
N LYS A 60 0.48 2.28 -0.30
CA LYS A 60 1.08 3.52 0.21
C LYS A 60 2.11 4.11 -0.77
N HIS A 61 2.93 3.27 -1.38
CA HIS A 61 3.84 3.68 -2.45
C HIS A 61 3.06 4.30 -3.62
N MET A 62 1.95 3.67 -4.04
CA MET A 62 1.10 4.23 -5.10
C MET A 62 0.39 5.54 -4.69
N CYS A 63 0.28 5.86 -3.41
CA CYS A 63 -0.33 7.10 -2.94
C CYS A 63 0.68 8.25 -2.72
N ASP A 64 1.96 7.92 -2.58
CA ASP A 64 3.00 8.91 -2.29
C ASP A 64 3.36 9.71 -3.56
N GLU A 65 3.25 11.03 -3.42
CA GLU A 65 3.35 12.00 -4.50
C GLU A 65 4.74 12.04 -5.13
N THR A 66 5.77 11.59 -4.39
CA THR A 66 7.17 11.64 -4.83
C THR A 66 7.58 10.44 -5.69
N ASN A 67 6.80 9.36 -5.70
CA ASN A 67 7.17 8.11 -6.36
C ASN A 67 7.16 8.17 -7.90
N PHE A 68 6.54 9.20 -8.47
CA PHE A 68 6.41 9.35 -9.93
C PHE A 68 6.77 10.75 -10.42
N ILE A 69 7.37 11.59 -9.55
CA ILE A 69 8.03 12.81 -10.01
C ILE A 69 9.25 12.35 -10.80
N GLN A 70 9.31 12.69 -12.09
CA GLN A 70 10.54 12.51 -12.85
C GLN A 70 11.65 13.21 -12.07
N LYS A 71 12.61 12.43 -11.54
CA LYS A 71 13.90 12.99 -11.17
C LYS A 71 14.52 13.42 -12.50
N GLU A 72 14.28 14.66 -12.89
CA GLU A 72 15.00 15.30 -13.97
C GLU A 72 16.49 15.15 -13.65
N ASN A 73 17.18 14.32 -14.42
CA ASN A 73 18.64 14.29 -14.50
C ASN A 73 19.05 15.10 -15.73
#